data_AF-A0A9W4XXT8-F1
#
_entry.id   AF-A0A9W4XXT8-F1
#
_cell.length_a   1.000
_cell.length_b   1.000
_cell.length_c   1.000
_cell.angle_alpha   90.00
_cell.angle_beta   90.00
_cell.angle_gamma   90.00
#
_symmetry.space_group_name_H-M   'P 1'
#
loop_
_entity.id
_entity.type
_entity.pdbx_description
1 polymer ?
#
loop_
_entity_poly.entity_id
_entity_poly.type
_entity_poly.pdbx_seq_one_letter_code
_entity_poly.pdbx_strand_id
1 'polypeptide(L)'
;MIRRPRIPAFRFPSQPRRYRHKWSLEKLTPIEKYPLTVALATRDAEKYKDKVPTVKIKQYCALGDEFHGKRGQNHIRSQIVNPDLCDDVLKYIGSTLTQYKGCDILDLNPGVGLWSQKVHDFLRPRSHMLVEPSETYDRWLKPLVELPGSTYSIWRGDVTKLTTFKEMAEAGAFPHQKLAETQNVPGTEMNKSLLVIGNLTWDPPLPGYGFSMLARQTVTKYIQAMRNLDGFHAFGPVRMLLWSSQEEMRPFVPLGITGISKYQYILNEYSDVTMCATTGPRERARRPQYDIESVVRTIERAKKSGFNLPEHRCDNIHEFAKEIAESTGGTGKISSSEMRQYLMEKEYAGISTAGLSTQHEIEFYRAEQELLKISPPGPKGQRPETPIPRKHISARATLKRTGLVWEKVENAAIMGEEVYNLECEIVGMPDGPDKEKALATLESKEMEYENALKFINGNFQKAVVSEVDDRIALHASVPRLQWDKRPYEPLIAKSGEVWPAIPVSLLDIVPRPMTFDPVWFEWVTDFCFAFFDAPFASVRAAMEHVQPGASCLLDQVPALTDPKKGGRLNMNNLRVRMLTPEMIEGLCKAYHEWPFKNVEARHKKYFQMRMTNSRQANDIATTKHAFA
;
A
#
# COMPACT_ATOMS: atom_id res chain seq x y z
N MET A 1 4.28 -12.08 45.58
CA MET A 1 4.80 -12.40 44.23
C MET A 1 3.73 -12.15 43.19
N ILE A 2 3.70 -10.96 42.59
CA ILE A 2 2.70 -10.56 41.59
C ILE A 2 3.21 -11.00 40.21
N ARG A 3 2.63 -12.05 39.64
CA ARG A 3 2.95 -12.50 38.27
C ARG A 3 2.50 -11.42 37.28
N ARG A 4 3.47 -10.82 36.57
CA ARG A 4 3.23 -9.90 35.45
C ARG A 4 2.31 -10.58 34.42
N PRO A 5 1.20 -9.96 33.99
CA PRO A 5 0.41 -10.49 32.89
C PRO A 5 1.22 -10.41 31.59
N ARG A 6 1.47 -11.56 30.95
CA ARG A 6 1.95 -11.61 29.57
C ARG A 6 0.80 -11.23 28.65
N ILE A 7 0.78 -9.99 28.20
CA ILE A 7 -0.09 -9.49 27.12
C ILE A 7 0.73 -9.58 25.81
N PRO A 8 0.11 -9.86 24.65
CA PRO A 8 0.84 -10.10 23.42
C PRO A 8 1.69 -8.87 23.11
N ALA A 9 3.00 -9.04 23.05
CA ALA A 9 3.83 -8.06 22.40
C ALA A 9 3.23 -7.82 21.02
N PHE A 10 3.10 -6.55 20.62
CA PHE A 10 3.16 -6.20 19.21
C PHE A 10 4.52 -6.71 18.71
N ARG A 11 4.56 -8.00 18.37
CA ARG A 11 5.56 -8.51 17.47
C ARG A 11 5.21 -7.83 16.16
N PHE A 12 5.94 -6.76 15.85
CA PHE A 12 6.36 -6.57 14.47
C PHE A 12 6.75 -7.95 13.94
N PRO A 13 6.36 -8.35 12.70
CA PRO A 13 6.72 -9.65 12.17
C PRO A 13 8.25 -9.78 12.16
N SER A 14 8.77 -10.29 13.27
CA SER A 14 10.17 -10.50 13.54
C SER A 14 10.51 -11.75 12.77
N GLN A 15 11.17 -11.52 11.64
CA GLN A 15 11.38 -12.49 10.56
C GLN A 15 10.07 -12.95 9.91
N PRO A 16 10.04 -13.14 8.57
CA PRO A 16 9.00 -13.96 8.00
C PRO A 16 9.13 -15.31 8.71
N ARG A 17 8.15 -15.65 9.56
CA ARG A 17 7.87 -17.05 9.87
C ARG A 17 7.95 -17.74 8.52
N ARG A 18 8.74 -18.81 8.41
CA ARG A 18 8.74 -19.68 7.23
C ARG A 18 7.32 -20.23 7.09
N TYR A 19 6.41 -19.43 6.53
CA TYR A 19 5.11 -19.84 6.09
C TYR A 19 5.44 -20.80 4.97
N ARG A 20 5.37 -22.09 5.27
CA ARG A 20 5.17 -23.09 4.25
C ARG A 20 3.79 -22.77 3.68
N HIS A 21 3.72 -21.87 2.69
CA HIS A 21 2.55 -21.67 1.86
C HIS A 21 2.34 -22.98 1.11
N LYS A 22 1.67 -23.93 1.77
CA LYS A 22 1.10 -25.09 1.11
C LYS A 22 -0.24 -24.63 0.57
N TRP A 23 -0.42 -24.78 -0.73
CA TRP A 23 -1.73 -24.73 -1.36
C TRP A 23 -2.68 -25.65 -0.60
N SER A 24 -3.75 -25.11 -0.03
CA SER A 24 -4.85 -25.92 0.50
C SER A 24 -5.73 -26.37 -0.67
N LEU A 25 -6.36 -27.55 -0.55
CA LEU A 25 -7.39 -28.00 -1.49
C LEU A 25 -8.49 -26.95 -1.67
N GLU A 26 -8.84 -26.26 -0.57
CA GLU A 26 -9.80 -25.16 -0.55
C GLU A 26 -9.42 -24.02 -1.50
N LYS A 27 -8.15 -23.58 -1.52
CA LYS A 27 -7.69 -22.50 -2.42
C LYS A 27 -7.78 -22.84 -3.91
N LEU A 28 -7.65 -24.13 -4.24
CA LEU A 28 -7.69 -24.65 -5.61
C LEU A 28 -9.07 -25.16 -6.01
N THR A 29 -10.04 -25.12 -5.09
CA THR A 29 -11.38 -25.60 -5.35
C THR A 29 -12.03 -24.71 -6.41
N PRO A 30 -12.49 -25.27 -7.54
CA PRO A 30 -13.21 -24.50 -8.54
C PRO A 30 -14.54 -24.02 -7.98
N ILE A 31 -15.01 -22.89 -8.48
CA ILE A 31 -16.27 -22.27 -8.09
C ILE A 31 -17.18 -22.35 -9.30
N GLU A 32 -18.15 -23.26 -9.27
CA GLU A 32 -19.03 -23.57 -10.41
C GLU A 32 -19.71 -22.33 -11.01
N LYS A 33 -20.02 -21.34 -10.17
CA LYS A 33 -20.55 -20.03 -10.60
C LYS A 33 -19.68 -19.35 -11.66
N TYR A 34 -18.38 -19.59 -11.66
CA TYR A 34 -17.40 -19.01 -12.58
C TYR A 34 -16.75 -20.12 -13.41
N PRO A 35 -17.25 -20.39 -14.63
CA PRO A 35 -16.78 -21.51 -15.47
C PRO A 35 -15.27 -21.50 -15.74
N LEU A 36 -14.64 -20.32 -15.79
CA LEU A 36 -13.19 -20.18 -15.93
C LEU A 36 -12.42 -20.86 -14.79
N THR A 37 -12.96 -20.86 -13.56
CA THR A 37 -12.32 -21.54 -12.43
C THR A 37 -12.32 -23.06 -12.63
N VAL A 38 -13.39 -23.61 -13.19
CA VAL A 38 -13.50 -25.04 -13.51
C VAL A 38 -12.48 -25.38 -14.59
N ALA A 39 -12.44 -24.62 -15.69
CA ALA A 39 -11.49 -24.83 -16.77
C ALA A 39 -10.03 -24.76 -16.31
N LEU A 40 -9.70 -23.81 -15.44
CA LEU A 40 -8.37 -23.66 -14.86
C LEU A 40 -8.04 -24.78 -13.86
N ALA A 41 -8.99 -25.18 -13.01
CA ALA A 41 -8.80 -26.25 -12.05
C ALA A 41 -8.66 -27.62 -12.73
N THR A 42 -9.40 -27.91 -13.80
CA THR A 42 -9.29 -29.17 -14.56
C THR A 42 -7.91 -29.30 -15.21
N ARG A 43 -7.41 -28.21 -15.83
CA ARG A 43 -6.04 -28.17 -16.37
C ARG A 43 -4.99 -28.43 -15.29
N ASP A 44 -5.10 -27.75 -14.16
CA ASP A 44 -4.12 -27.88 -13.08
C ASP A 44 -4.21 -29.26 -12.42
N ALA A 45 -5.41 -29.83 -12.28
CA ALA A 45 -5.60 -31.19 -11.79
C ALA A 45 -4.93 -32.24 -12.69
N GLU A 46 -4.92 -32.08 -14.01
CA GLU A 46 -4.16 -32.93 -14.93
C GLU A 46 -2.64 -32.79 -14.73
N LYS A 47 -2.15 -31.58 -14.47
CA LYS A 47 -0.72 -31.31 -14.20
C LYS A 47 -0.24 -31.84 -12.83
N TYR A 48 -1.15 -32.01 -11.86
CA TYR A 48 -0.84 -32.41 -10.48
C TYR A 48 -1.37 -33.79 -10.06
N LYS A 49 -2.01 -34.54 -10.98
CA LYS A 49 -2.70 -35.83 -10.73
C LYS A 49 -1.82 -36.92 -10.08
N ASP A 50 -0.51 -36.92 -10.35
CA ASP A 50 0.43 -37.97 -9.92
C ASP A 50 1.37 -37.60 -8.75
N LYS A 51 1.17 -36.44 -8.10
CA LYS A 51 2.04 -36.01 -6.98
C LYS A 51 1.33 -36.16 -5.64
N VAL A 52 1.24 -37.40 -5.15
CA VAL A 52 0.85 -37.71 -3.75
C VAL A 52 1.77 -36.95 -2.78
N PRO A 53 1.26 -36.22 -1.77
CA PRO A 53 2.04 -35.33 -0.92
C PRO A 53 2.77 -36.09 0.21
N THR A 54 3.49 -37.15 -0.12
CA THR A 54 4.29 -37.92 0.86
C THR A 54 5.48 -38.62 0.20
N VAL A 55 6.40 -37.86 -0.38
CA VAL A 55 7.75 -38.37 -0.68
C VAL A 55 8.76 -37.27 -0.41
N LYS A 56 9.86 -37.61 0.28
CA LYS A 56 11.08 -36.80 0.37
C LYS A 56 11.40 -36.28 -1.03
N ILE A 57 11.12 -35.00 -1.27
CA ILE A 57 11.07 -34.42 -2.62
C ILE A 57 12.48 -34.39 -3.18
N LYS A 58 12.84 -35.44 -3.95
CA LYS A 58 13.80 -35.27 -5.03
C LYS A 58 13.25 -34.17 -5.93
N GLN A 59 14.05 -33.14 -6.12
CA GLN A 59 13.76 -31.93 -6.88
C GLN A 59 13.29 -32.30 -8.29
N TYR A 60 12.00 -32.20 -8.55
CA TYR A 60 11.44 -32.28 -9.90
C TYR A 60 11.02 -30.88 -10.32
N CYS A 61 11.96 -30.18 -10.96
CA CYS A 61 11.74 -29.02 -11.80
C CYS A 61 10.83 -29.46 -12.96
N ALA A 62 9.71 -28.77 -13.18
CA ALA A 62 9.03 -28.88 -14.47
C ALA A 62 9.94 -28.19 -15.50
N LEU A 63 10.40 -28.94 -16.50
CA LEU A 63 11.12 -28.41 -17.65
C LEU A 63 10.23 -27.36 -18.36
N GLY A 64 10.73 -26.14 -18.55
CA GLY A 64 10.18 -25.20 -19.55
C GLY A 64 9.68 -23.83 -19.11
N ASP A 65 9.92 -23.36 -17.88
CA ASP A 65 9.52 -22.00 -17.48
C ASP A 65 10.67 -21.27 -16.75
N GLU A 66 11.24 -20.27 -17.41
CA GLU A 66 12.42 -19.50 -16.98
C GLU A 66 12.21 -18.69 -15.69
N PHE A 67 10.97 -18.58 -15.18
CA PHE A 67 10.63 -17.76 -14.01
C PHE A 67 10.72 -18.46 -12.65
N HIS A 68 11.31 -19.64 -12.57
CA HIS A 68 11.29 -20.42 -11.35
C HIS A 68 12.44 -20.07 -10.40
N GLY A 69 12.07 -19.63 -9.19
CA GLY A 69 12.98 -19.59 -8.06
C GLY A 69 13.58 -20.98 -7.81
N LYS A 70 14.90 -21.04 -7.56
CA LYS A 70 15.67 -22.27 -7.29
C LYS A 70 15.26 -23.04 -6.01
N ARG A 71 14.05 -22.81 -5.46
CA ARG A 71 13.54 -23.37 -4.20
C ARG A 71 12.10 -23.88 -4.33
N GLY A 72 11.93 -25.15 -4.69
CA GLY A 72 10.91 -26.10 -4.19
C GLY A 72 9.44 -25.70 -3.96
N GLN A 73 8.93 -24.57 -4.48
CA GLN A 73 7.52 -24.17 -4.36
C GLN A 73 6.90 -24.03 -5.76
N ASN A 74 5.69 -24.57 -5.93
CA ASN A 74 4.89 -24.37 -7.13
C ASN A 74 4.19 -23.01 -7.03
N HIS A 75 4.55 -22.07 -7.90
CA HIS A 75 3.90 -20.77 -8.03
C HIS A 75 2.80 -20.85 -9.08
N ILE A 76 1.62 -20.29 -8.80
CA ILE A 76 0.49 -20.23 -9.74
C ILE A 76 0.08 -18.76 -9.91
N ARG A 77 -0.09 -18.33 -11.16
CA ARG A 77 -0.57 -16.99 -11.47
C ARG A 77 -2.07 -16.92 -11.24
N SER A 78 -2.51 -16.03 -10.35
CA SER A 78 -3.94 -15.86 -10.11
C SER A 78 -4.58 -15.10 -11.27
N GLN A 79 -5.83 -15.44 -11.58
CA GLN A 79 -6.57 -14.92 -12.72
C GLN A 79 -7.83 -14.24 -12.21
N ILE A 80 -8.19 -13.11 -12.81
CA ILE A 80 -9.54 -12.57 -12.67
C ILE A 80 -10.47 -13.47 -13.49
N VAL A 81 -11.53 -13.98 -12.86
CA VAL A 81 -12.42 -15.00 -13.46
C VAL A 81 -13.87 -14.55 -13.56
N ASN A 82 -14.24 -13.42 -12.94
CA ASN A 82 -15.58 -12.87 -13.06
C ASN A 82 -15.63 -11.72 -14.09
N PRO A 83 -16.36 -11.86 -15.22
CA PRO A 83 -16.54 -10.78 -16.19
C PRO A 83 -17.22 -9.54 -15.60
N ASP A 84 -18.17 -9.71 -14.67
CA ASP A 84 -18.91 -8.59 -14.08
C ASP A 84 -17.99 -7.66 -13.27
N LEU A 85 -16.95 -8.22 -12.63
CA LEU A 85 -15.94 -7.41 -11.92
C LEU A 85 -15.20 -6.51 -12.90
N CYS A 86 -14.81 -7.04 -14.06
CA CYS A 86 -14.14 -6.24 -15.09
C CYS A 86 -15.06 -5.16 -15.66
N ASP A 87 -16.33 -5.49 -15.93
CA ASP A 87 -17.32 -4.54 -16.45
C ASP A 87 -17.60 -3.42 -15.44
N ASP A 88 -17.77 -3.75 -14.16
CA ASP A 88 -17.98 -2.78 -13.09
C ASP A 88 -16.79 -1.84 -12.95
N VAL A 89 -15.56 -2.37 -12.99
CA VAL A 89 -14.33 -1.55 -12.98
C VAL A 89 -14.33 -0.59 -14.16
N LEU A 90 -14.49 -1.09 -15.39
CA LEU A 90 -14.43 -0.26 -16.60
C LEU A 90 -15.55 0.78 -16.64
N LYS A 91 -16.74 0.45 -16.15
CA LYS A 91 -17.84 1.41 -16.00
C LYS A 91 -17.51 2.49 -14.97
N TYR A 92 -16.92 2.09 -13.84
CA TYR A 92 -16.62 2.99 -12.73
C TYR A 92 -15.49 3.99 -13.05
N ILE A 93 -14.39 3.52 -13.64
CA ILE A 93 -13.24 4.38 -13.99
C ILE A 93 -13.23 4.86 -15.45
N GLY A 94 -14.23 4.47 -16.24
CA GLY A 94 -14.27 4.65 -17.69
C GLY A 94 -14.17 6.09 -18.18
N SER A 95 -14.67 7.05 -17.40
CA SER A 95 -14.51 8.49 -17.67
C SER A 95 -13.04 8.88 -17.78
N THR A 96 -12.18 8.30 -16.94
CA THR A 96 -10.74 8.57 -16.95
C THR A 96 -9.99 7.84 -18.07
N LEU A 97 -10.58 6.77 -18.61
CA LEU A 97 -10.02 5.96 -19.69
C LEU A 97 -10.47 6.38 -21.09
N THR A 98 -11.50 7.22 -21.20
CA THR A 98 -12.08 7.62 -22.50
C THR A 98 -11.06 8.25 -23.45
N GLN A 99 -10.04 8.93 -22.91
CA GLN A 99 -8.92 9.48 -23.69
C GLN A 99 -8.05 8.43 -24.41
N TYR A 100 -8.18 7.15 -24.05
CA TYR A 100 -7.45 6.01 -24.64
C TYR A 100 -8.28 5.22 -25.66
N LYS A 101 -9.45 5.73 -26.10
CA LYS A 101 -10.18 5.06 -27.19
C LYS A 101 -9.34 5.04 -28.47
N GLY A 102 -9.22 3.89 -29.11
CA GLY A 102 -8.39 3.71 -30.29
C GLY A 102 -6.88 3.72 -30.03
N CYS A 103 -6.44 3.59 -28.77
CA CYS A 103 -5.01 3.54 -28.41
C CYS A 103 -4.35 2.22 -28.85
N ASP A 104 -3.04 2.14 -28.65
CA ASP A 104 -2.32 0.87 -28.57
C ASP A 104 -2.36 0.36 -27.12
N ILE A 105 -2.50 -0.96 -26.94
CA ILE A 105 -2.47 -1.61 -25.63
C ILE A 105 -1.27 -2.55 -25.57
N LEU A 106 -0.50 -2.43 -24.49
CA LEU A 106 0.51 -3.41 -24.07
C LEU A 106 -0.03 -4.16 -22.86
N ASP A 107 -0.32 -5.44 -23.01
CA ASP A 107 -0.89 -6.29 -21.97
C ASP A 107 0.15 -7.26 -21.42
N LEU A 108 0.50 -7.08 -20.14
CA LEU A 108 1.54 -7.82 -19.46
C LEU A 108 0.93 -9.03 -18.74
N ASN A 109 1.38 -10.23 -19.09
CA ASN A 109 0.94 -11.49 -18.47
C ASN A 109 -0.59 -11.67 -18.50
N PRO A 110 -1.25 -11.57 -19.69
CA PRO A 110 -2.71 -11.60 -19.83
C PRO A 110 -3.36 -12.88 -19.27
N GLY A 111 -2.62 -14.00 -19.20
CA GLY A 111 -3.13 -15.25 -18.68
C GLY A 111 -4.33 -15.74 -19.48
N VAL A 112 -5.49 -15.93 -18.84
CA VAL A 112 -6.72 -16.35 -19.57
C VAL A 112 -7.32 -15.25 -20.45
N GLY A 113 -6.80 -14.03 -20.42
CA GLY A 113 -7.19 -12.95 -21.32
C GLY A 113 -8.57 -12.35 -21.05
N LEU A 114 -9.19 -12.62 -19.89
CA LEU A 114 -10.52 -12.06 -19.57
C LEU A 114 -10.47 -10.53 -19.43
N TRP A 115 -9.53 -10.04 -18.62
CA TRP A 115 -9.32 -8.59 -18.46
C TRP A 115 -8.93 -7.93 -19.79
N SER A 116 -8.06 -8.59 -20.56
CA SER A 116 -7.63 -8.18 -21.90
C SER A 116 -8.80 -7.96 -22.85
N GLN A 117 -9.72 -8.93 -22.92
CA GLN A 117 -10.94 -8.84 -23.74
C GLN A 117 -11.84 -7.68 -23.32
N LYS A 118 -12.09 -7.54 -22.02
CA LYS A 118 -12.97 -6.48 -21.50
C LYS A 118 -12.41 -5.08 -21.76
N VAL A 119 -11.11 -4.87 -21.55
CA VAL A 119 -10.45 -3.59 -21.86
C VAL A 119 -10.46 -3.33 -23.37
N HIS A 120 -10.18 -4.35 -24.19
CA HIS A 120 -10.19 -4.23 -25.64
C HIS A 120 -11.56 -3.83 -26.18
N ASP A 121 -12.63 -4.48 -25.70
CA ASP A 121 -13.99 -4.15 -26.12
C ASP A 121 -14.38 -2.72 -25.73
N PHE A 122 -13.94 -2.27 -24.56
CA PHE A 122 -14.21 -0.93 -24.06
C PHE A 122 -13.45 0.16 -24.83
N LEU A 123 -12.16 -0.06 -25.13
CA LEU A 123 -11.29 0.94 -25.75
C LEU A 123 -11.22 0.87 -27.27
N ARG A 124 -11.55 -0.28 -27.87
CA ARG A 124 -11.43 -0.57 -29.31
C ARG A 124 -10.04 -0.15 -29.85
N PRO A 125 -8.96 -0.77 -29.33
CA PRO A 125 -7.60 -0.38 -29.67
C PRO A 125 -7.25 -0.70 -31.12
N ARG A 126 -6.38 0.11 -31.72
CA ARG A 126 -5.84 -0.14 -33.07
C ARG A 126 -4.80 -1.28 -33.08
N SER A 127 -4.14 -1.52 -31.95
CA SER A 127 -3.25 -2.66 -31.71
C SER A 127 -3.32 -3.08 -30.24
N HIS A 128 -3.36 -4.39 -29.98
CA HIS A 128 -3.36 -4.95 -28.63
C HIS A 128 -2.31 -6.07 -28.53
N MET A 129 -1.15 -5.75 -27.96
CA MET A 129 0.00 -6.65 -27.85
C MET A 129 -0.03 -7.42 -26.52
N LEU A 130 -0.22 -8.73 -26.61
CA LEU A 130 -0.28 -9.69 -25.50
C LEU A 130 1.13 -10.24 -25.21
N VAL A 131 1.78 -9.77 -24.14
CA VAL A 131 3.11 -10.26 -23.73
C VAL A 131 2.94 -11.39 -22.72
N GLU A 132 3.00 -12.63 -23.22
CA GLU A 132 2.83 -13.83 -22.42
C GLU A 132 4.04 -14.77 -22.57
N PRO A 133 4.86 -14.95 -21.52
CA PRO A 133 6.02 -15.83 -21.59
C PRO A 133 5.66 -17.31 -21.72
N SER A 134 4.47 -17.74 -21.27
CA SER A 134 4.10 -19.15 -21.23
C SER A 134 3.07 -19.55 -22.28
N GLU A 135 3.34 -20.62 -23.03
CA GLU A 135 2.36 -21.23 -23.94
C GLU A 135 1.16 -21.87 -23.22
N THR A 136 1.24 -22.00 -21.88
CA THR A 136 0.18 -22.57 -21.04
C THR A 136 -1.18 -21.87 -21.25
N TYR A 137 -1.17 -20.61 -21.68
CA TYR A 137 -2.37 -19.81 -21.88
C TYR A 137 -2.85 -19.74 -23.34
N ASP A 138 -2.16 -20.40 -24.27
CA ASP A 138 -2.44 -20.32 -25.71
C ASP A 138 -3.86 -20.74 -26.07
N ARG A 139 -4.41 -21.71 -25.35
CA ARG A 139 -5.79 -22.16 -25.54
C ARG A 139 -6.81 -21.01 -25.44
N TRP A 140 -6.51 -19.97 -24.66
CA TRP A 140 -7.35 -18.79 -24.51
C TRP A 140 -6.88 -17.63 -25.38
N LEU A 141 -5.57 -17.44 -25.54
CA LEU A 141 -5.02 -16.26 -26.22
C LEU A 141 -4.98 -16.40 -27.74
N LYS A 142 -4.64 -17.57 -28.30
CA LYS A 142 -4.58 -17.79 -29.76
C LYS A 142 -5.92 -17.54 -30.45
N PRO A 143 -7.07 -17.99 -29.91
CA PRO A 143 -8.37 -17.65 -30.48
C PRO A 143 -8.60 -16.14 -30.64
N LEU A 144 -8.05 -15.30 -29.75
CA LEU A 144 -8.19 -13.84 -29.87
C LEU A 144 -7.40 -13.28 -31.05
N VAL A 145 -6.20 -13.82 -31.30
CA VAL A 145 -5.31 -13.38 -32.40
C VAL A 145 -5.78 -13.90 -33.75
N GLU A 146 -6.30 -15.13 -33.80
CA GLU A 146 -6.68 -15.83 -35.03
C GLU A 146 -8.03 -15.36 -35.61
N LEU A 147 -8.79 -14.54 -34.88
CA LEU A 147 -10.03 -13.94 -35.39
C LEU A 147 -9.77 -13.08 -36.63
N PRO A 148 -10.59 -13.18 -37.69
CA PRO A 148 -10.47 -12.32 -38.86
C PRO A 148 -10.55 -10.83 -38.49
N GLY A 149 -9.55 -10.05 -38.90
CA GLY A 149 -9.47 -8.62 -38.58
C GLY A 149 -9.10 -8.31 -37.12
N SER A 150 -8.63 -9.29 -36.36
CA SER A 150 -8.16 -9.08 -35.00
C SER A 150 -7.02 -8.06 -34.93
N THR A 151 -7.11 -7.14 -33.98
CA THR A 151 -5.99 -6.24 -33.65
C THR A 151 -5.11 -6.80 -32.53
N TYR A 152 -5.38 -8.03 -32.08
CA TYR A 152 -4.52 -8.72 -31.13
C TYR A 152 -3.27 -9.29 -31.79
N SER A 153 -2.16 -9.25 -31.07
CA SER A 153 -0.93 -9.95 -31.40
C SER A 153 -0.31 -10.53 -30.14
N ILE A 154 0.47 -11.60 -30.24
CA ILE A 154 1.14 -12.23 -29.11
C ILE A 154 2.66 -12.08 -29.26
N TRP A 155 3.31 -11.67 -28.18
CA TRP A 155 4.75 -11.66 -28.04
C TRP A 155 5.18 -12.59 -26.91
N ARG A 156 6.16 -13.46 -27.19
CA ARG A 156 6.79 -14.32 -26.17
C ARG A 156 7.92 -13.55 -25.52
N GLY A 157 7.68 -13.03 -24.34
CA GLY A 157 8.65 -12.19 -23.65
C GLY A 157 8.49 -12.16 -22.14
N ASP A 158 9.57 -11.80 -21.48
CA ASP A 158 9.65 -11.68 -20.04
C ASP A 158 9.35 -10.25 -19.61
N VAL A 159 8.17 -10.03 -19.03
CA VAL A 159 7.73 -8.70 -18.60
C VAL A 159 8.64 -8.09 -17.51
N THR A 160 9.42 -8.89 -16.78
CA THR A 160 10.30 -8.40 -15.71
C THR A 160 11.62 -7.80 -16.20
N LYS A 161 11.90 -7.95 -17.51
CA LYS A 161 13.08 -7.44 -18.21
C LYS A 161 12.70 -6.28 -19.11
N LEU A 162 13.29 -5.11 -18.86
CA LEU A 162 13.08 -3.93 -19.72
C LEU A 162 13.56 -4.17 -21.16
N THR A 163 14.55 -5.06 -21.35
CA THR A 163 15.06 -5.44 -22.67
C THR A 163 13.99 -6.05 -23.56
N THR A 164 13.02 -6.78 -23.00
CA THR A 164 11.90 -7.33 -23.77
C THR A 164 11.12 -6.23 -24.49
N PHE A 165 10.86 -5.10 -23.83
CA PHE A 165 10.14 -4.00 -24.46
C PHE A 165 10.98 -3.26 -25.51
N LYS A 166 12.30 -3.22 -25.30
CA LYS A 166 13.24 -2.67 -26.29
C LYS A 166 13.26 -3.52 -27.56
N GLU A 167 13.39 -4.84 -27.42
CA GLU A 167 13.35 -5.81 -28.53
C GLU A 167 12.02 -5.72 -29.29
N MET A 168 10.90 -5.57 -28.57
CA MET A 168 9.58 -5.36 -29.19
C MET A 168 9.54 -4.07 -30.02
N ALA A 169 10.03 -2.96 -29.47
CA ALA A 169 10.07 -1.68 -30.18
C ALA A 169 10.94 -1.76 -31.45
N GLU A 170 12.12 -2.38 -31.35
CA GLU A 170 13.04 -2.60 -32.47
C GLU A 170 12.44 -3.52 -33.55
N ALA A 171 11.66 -4.53 -33.14
CA ALA A 171 10.94 -5.42 -34.04
C ALA A 171 9.69 -4.78 -34.68
N GLY A 172 9.39 -3.51 -34.38
CA GLY A 172 8.23 -2.81 -34.95
C GLY A 172 6.89 -3.25 -34.36
N ALA A 173 6.86 -3.80 -33.14
CA ALA A 173 5.63 -4.22 -32.45
C ALA A 173 4.61 -3.09 -32.25
N PHE A 174 5.07 -1.83 -32.27
CA PHE A 174 4.25 -0.64 -32.06
C PHE A 174 4.35 0.33 -33.25
N PRO A 175 3.75 -0.01 -34.40
CA PRO A 175 3.93 0.75 -35.65
C PRO A 175 3.38 2.19 -35.60
N HIS A 176 2.47 2.47 -34.66
CA HIS A 176 1.86 3.80 -34.49
C HIS A 176 2.53 4.63 -33.41
N GLN A 177 3.50 4.06 -32.68
CA GLN A 177 4.24 4.77 -31.65
C GLN A 177 5.51 5.39 -32.24
N LYS A 178 5.85 6.58 -31.76
CA LYS A 178 7.09 7.26 -32.11
C LYS A 178 7.97 7.32 -30.88
N LEU A 179 9.24 6.98 -31.04
CA LEU A 179 10.22 7.18 -29.98
C LEU A 179 10.24 8.66 -29.62
N ALA A 180 10.27 8.94 -28.32
CA ALA A 180 10.36 10.31 -27.83
C ALA A 180 11.66 10.95 -28.33
N GLU A 181 11.56 12.16 -28.92
CA GLU A 181 12.66 12.82 -29.63
C GLU A 181 13.84 13.20 -28.70
N THR A 182 13.65 13.21 -27.38
CA THR A 182 14.71 13.50 -26.42
C THR A 182 14.54 12.72 -25.12
N GLN A 183 15.57 11.95 -24.74
CA GLN A 183 15.79 11.61 -23.34
C GLN A 183 16.06 12.93 -22.60
N ASN A 184 15.42 13.15 -21.44
CA ASN A 184 15.74 14.22 -20.49
C ASN A 184 15.17 15.64 -20.75
N VAL A 185 13.98 15.81 -21.34
CA VAL A 185 13.32 17.13 -21.35
C VAL A 185 12.27 17.23 -20.23
N PRO A 186 12.48 18.08 -19.20
CA PRO A 186 11.44 18.45 -18.25
C PRO A 186 10.18 18.92 -18.98
N GLY A 187 9.01 18.51 -18.49
CA GLY A 187 7.72 18.82 -19.12
C GLY A 187 7.27 17.81 -20.17
N THR A 188 7.95 16.65 -20.31
CA THR A 188 7.45 15.57 -21.18
C THR A 188 6.04 15.17 -20.76
N GLU A 189 5.08 15.33 -21.68
CA GLU A 189 3.68 14.97 -21.43
C GLU A 189 3.48 13.45 -21.42
N MET A 190 2.48 13.01 -20.67
CA MET A 190 2.06 11.61 -20.64
C MET A 190 1.56 11.16 -22.03
N ASN A 191 2.03 9.99 -22.49
CA ASN A 191 1.54 9.33 -23.69
C ASN A 191 0.10 8.84 -23.47
N LYS A 192 -0.83 9.42 -24.23
CA LYS A 192 -2.27 9.08 -24.24
C LYS A 192 -2.65 8.11 -25.37
N SER A 193 -1.69 7.75 -26.21
CA SER A 193 -1.87 6.84 -27.35
C SER A 193 -1.44 5.40 -27.07
N LEU A 194 -0.80 5.16 -25.92
CA LEU A 194 -0.39 3.84 -25.43
C LEU A 194 -0.92 3.66 -24.00
N LEU A 195 -1.54 2.51 -23.72
CA LEU A 195 -1.96 2.11 -22.38
C LEU A 195 -1.29 0.78 -22.02
N VAL A 196 -0.74 0.68 -20.81
CA VAL A 196 -0.24 -0.59 -20.28
C VAL A 196 -1.28 -1.16 -19.34
N ILE A 197 -1.65 -2.42 -19.54
CA ILE A 197 -2.45 -3.20 -18.60
C ILE A 197 -1.68 -4.45 -18.21
N GLY A 198 -2.03 -5.10 -17.10
CA GLY A 198 -1.43 -6.39 -16.83
C GLY A 198 -1.77 -7.03 -15.50
N ASN A 199 -1.28 -8.26 -15.35
CA ASN A 199 -1.47 -9.08 -14.17
C ASN A 199 -0.14 -9.62 -13.63
N LEU A 200 0.27 -9.10 -12.48
CA LEU A 200 1.50 -9.49 -11.79
C LEU A 200 1.23 -10.40 -10.58
N THR A 201 0.02 -10.94 -10.44
CA THR A 201 -0.37 -11.75 -9.27
C THR A 201 0.22 -13.16 -9.33
N TRP A 202 1.01 -13.52 -8.31
CA TRP A 202 1.48 -14.88 -8.11
C TRP A 202 1.23 -15.32 -6.67
N ASP A 203 0.78 -16.56 -6.48
CA ASP A 203 0.68 -17.19 -5.17
C ASP A 203 1.51 -18.49 -5.17
N PRO A 204 2.31 -18.76 -4.12
CA PRO A 204 2.93 -17.73 -3.31
C PRO A 204 3.65 -16.69 -4.20
N PRO A 205 3.90 -15.46 -3.72
CA PRO A 205 4.59 -14.44 -4.51
C PRO A 205 5.95 -14.94 -5.02
N LEU A 206 6.29 -14.59 -6.26
CA LEU A 206 7.56 -14.99 -6.85
C LEU A 206 8.71 -14.31 -6.10
N PRO A 207 9.80 -15.04 -5.79
CA PRO A 207 10.97 -14.44 -5.18
C PRO A 207 11.69 -13.54 -6.19
N GLY A 208 12.21 -12.41 -5.74
CA GLY A 208 13.25 -11.72 -6.50
C GLY A 208 14.43 -11.31 -5.63
N TYR A 209 15.17 -10.29 -6.06
CA TYR A 209 16.45 -9.95 -5.48
C TYR A 209 16.31 -9.38 -4.05
N GLY A 210 17.23 -9.78 -3.17
CA GLY A 210 17.33 -9.23 -1.81
C GLY A 210 16.09 -9.43 -0.95
N PHE A 211 15.43 -10.60 -1.04
CA PHE A 211 14.20 -10.95 -0.30
C PHE A 211 12.96 -10.10 -0.67
N SER A 212 13.01 -9.30 -1.73
CA SER A 212 11.84 -8.61 -2.25
C SER A 212 11.04 -9.51 -3.20
N MET A 213 9.74 -9.25 -3.29
CA MET A 213 8.82 -9.99 -4.17
C MET A 213 8.93 -9.46 -5.60
N LEU A 214 8.73 -10.34 -6.59
CA LEU A 214 9.00 -10.03 -7.99
C LEU A 214 8.07 -8.93 -8.54
N ALA A 215 6.76 -8.95 -8.25
CA ALA A 215 5.86 -7.93 -8.78
C ALA A 215 6.25 -6.54 -8.25
N ARG A 216 6.62 -6.45 -6.96
CA ARG A 216 7.12 -5.21 -6.36
C ARG A 216 8.37 -4.69 -7.06
N GLN A 217 9.33 -5.56 -7.38
CA GLN A 217 10.52 -5.17 -8.12
C GLN A 217 10.18 -4.71 -9.54
N THR A 218 9.32 -5.45 -10.23
CA THR A 218 8.90 -5.13 -11.60
C THR A 218 8.21 -3.77 -11.66
N VAL A 219 7.24 -3.50 -10.78
CA VAL A 219 6.60 -2.18 -10.69
C VAL A 219 7.62 -1.09 -10.38
N THR A 220 8.54 -1.32 -9.43
CA THR A 220 9.62 -0.37 -9.12
C THR A 220 10.48 -0.07 -10.36
N LYS A 221 10.84 -1.09 -11.15
CA LYS A 221 11.61 -0.93 -12.39
C LYS A 221 10.84 -0.13 -13.43
N TYR A 222 9.53 -0.36 -13.59
CA TYR A 222 8.71 0.41 -14.53
C TYR A 222 8.66 1.88 -14.16
N ILE A 223 8.45 2.18 -12.87
CA ILE A 223 8.44 3.56 -12.37
C ILE A 223 9.81 4.22 -12.60
N GLN A 224 10.91 3.50 -12.35
CA GLN A 224 12.26 4.02 -12.63
C GLN A 224 12.51 4.20 -14.14
N ALA A 225 12.01 3.30 -14.97
CA ALA A 225 12.13 3.37 -16.43
C ALA A 225 11.34 4.55 -17.02
N MET A 226 10.25 4.97 -16.38
CA MET A 226 9.50 6.19 -16.72
C MET A 226 10.41 7.41 -16.81
N ARG A 227 11.45 7.48 -15.97
CA ARG A 227 12.37 8.62 -15.96
C ARG A 227 13.31 8.64 -17.15
N ASN A 228 13.92 7.50 -17.46
CA ASN A 228 14.92 7.44 -18.53
C ASN A 228 14.26 7.25 -19.90
N LEU A 229 12.92 7.27 -19.97
CA LEU A 229 12.13 6.89 -21.14
C LEU A 229 12.64 5.55 -21.68
N ASP A 230 12.73 4.56 -20.79
CA ASP A 230 13.24 3.22 -21.09
C ASP A 230 12.09 2.19 -21.15
N GLY A 231 12.33 1.06 -21.80
CA GLY A 231 11.31 0.06 -22.09
C GLY A 231 10.12 0.66 -22.84
N PHE A 232 8.89 0.36 -22.40
CA PHE A 232 7.68 0.92 -23.02
C PHE A 232 7.51 2.43 -22.78
N HIS A 233 8.29 3.03 -21.87
CA HIS A 233 8.32 4.48 -21.68
C HIS A 233 9.19 5.20 -22.73
N ALA A 234 9.86 4.48 -23.63
CA ALA A 234 10.58 5.07 -24.76
C ALA A 234 9.69 5.86 -25.72
N PHE A 235 8.38 5.62 -25.67
CA PHE A 235 7.35 6.37 -26.40
C PHE A 235 6.77 7.55 -25.59
N GLY A 236 7.38 7.89 -24.44
CA GLY A 236 6.87 8.86 -23.46
C GLY A 236 6.34 8.17 -22.18
N PRO A 237 6.09 8.90 -21.09
CA PRO A 237 5.53 8.35 -19.86
C PRO A 237 4.15 7.71 -20.10
N VAL A 238 3.94 6.47 -19.65
CA VAL A 238 2.77 5.66 -20.00
C VAL A 238 1.96 5.32 -18.74
N ARG A 239 0.63 5.46 -18.81
CA ARG A 239 -0.29 5.05 -17.75
C ARG A 239 -0.38 3.53 -17.66
N MET A 240 -0.45 3.00 -16.44
CA MET A 240 -0.49 1.55 -16.18
C MET A 240 -1.70 1.16 -15.31
N LEU A 241 -2.43 0.11 -15.73
CA LEU A 241 -3.47 -0.56 -14.93
C LEU A 241 -3.01 -1.97 -14.56
N LEU A 242 -2.53 -2.16 -13.33
CA LEU A 242 -1.86 -3.41 -12.91
C LEU A 242 -2.61 -4.13 -11.79
N TRP A 243 -3.00 -5.37 -12.04
CA TRP A 243 -3.43 -6.30 -11.00
C TRP A 243 -2.21 -6.89 -10.28
N SER A 244 -2.23 -6.91 -8.95
CA SER A 244 -1.23 -7.60 -8.14
C SER A 244 -1.77 -7.96 -6.76
N SER A 245 -1.02 -8.74 -5.99
CA SER A 245 -1.42 -9.13 -4.64
C SER A 245 -1.40 -7.91 -3.71
N GLN A 246 -2.34 -7.84 -2.76
CA GLN A 246 -2.38 -6.73 -1.80
C GLN A 246 -1.08 -6.62 -0.99
N GLU A 247 -0.46 -7.75 -0.66
CA GLU A 247 0.81 -7.80 0.07
C GLU A 247 1.96 -7.14 -0.72
N GLU A 248 2.04 -7.41 -2.03
CA GLU A 248 3.07 -6.82 -2.88
C GLU A 248 2.87 -5.31 -3.08
N MET A 249 1.60 -4.88 -3.14
CA MET A 249 1.22 -3.50 -3.45
C MET A 249 1.16 -2.58 -2.24
N ARG A 250 1.06 -3.12 -1.02
CA ARG A 250 0.99 -2.34 0.23
C ARG A 250 2.06 -1.23 0.36
N PRO A 251 3.34 -1.43 -0.02
CA PRO A 251 4.34 -0.37 0.09
C PRO A 251 4.21 0.77 -0.92
N PHE A 252 3.40 0.62 -1.98
CA PHE A 252 3.14 1.65 -2.98
C PHE A 252 1.93 2.51 -2.61
N VAL A 253 0.90 1.89 -2.02
CA VAL A 253 -0.32 2.58 -1.56
C VAL A 253 -0.55 2.28 -0.07
N PRO A 254 0.24 2.89 0.82
CA PRO A 254 0.04 2.72 2.25
C PRO A 254 -1.28 3.39 2.68
N LEU A 255 -2.09 2.65 3.45
CA LEU A 255 -3.39 3.14 3.92
C LEU A 255 -3.28 3.98 5.22
N GLY A 256 -2.08 4.10 5.79
CA GLY A 256 -1.77 4.90 6.98
C GLY A 256 -0.29 5.27 7.03
N ILE A 257 0.06 6.27 7.84
CA ILE A 257 1.39 6.92 7.79
C ILE A 257 2.53 5.97 8.16
N THR A 258 2.25 4.99 9.01
CA THR A 258 3.22 3.98 9.45
C THR A 258 3.69 3.06 8.31
N GLY A 259 2.92 3.00 7.21
CA GLY A 259 3.25 2.23 6.02
C GLY A 259 4.12 2.96 4.99
N ILE A 260 4.40 4.26 5.19
CA ILE A 260 5.25 5.03 4.28
C ILE A 260 6.64 4.41 4.22
N SER A 261 7.13 4.23 2.98
CA SER A 261 8.44 3.67 2.68
C SER A 261 9.08 4.44 1.54
N LYS A 262 10.38 4.23 1.31
CA LYS A 262 11.06 4.76 0.12
C LYS A 262 10.36 4.43 -1.20
N TYR A 263 9.68 3.29 -1.31
CA TYR A 263 8.97 2.91 -2.54
C TYR A 263 7.78 3.82 -2.80
N GLN A 264 7.01 4.14 -1.76
CA GLN A 264 5.91 5.09 -1.88
C GLN A 264 6.41 6.50 -2.18
N TYR A 265 7.52 6.93 -1.56
CA TYR A 265 8.12 8.22 -1.85
C TYR A 265 8.50 8.32 -3.34
N ILE A 266 9.32 7.37 -3.82
CA ILE A 266 9.76 7.34 -5.22
C ILE A 266 8.56 7.31 -6.16
N LEU A 267 7.54 6.50 -5.85
CA LEU A 267 6.32 6.40 -6.65
C LEU A 267 5.55 7.73 -6.72
N ASN A 268 5.39 8.42 -5.59
CA ASN A 268 4.64 9.67 -5.51
C ASN A 268 5.27 10.80 -6.33
N GLU A 269 6.59 10.80 -6.44
CA GLU A 269 7.31 11.77 -7.28
C GLU A 269 6.93 11.60 -8.75
N TYR A 270 6.77 10.36 -9.19
CA TYR A 270 6.55 10.05 -10.61
C TYR A 270 5.10 9.90 -11.01
N SER A 271 4.22 9.63 -10.06
CA SER A 271 2.89 9.17 -10.42
C SER A 271 1.86 9.46 -9.34
N ASP A 272 0.63 9.68 -9.80
CA ASP A 272 -0.55 9.52 -8.98
C ASP A 272 -1.00 8.07 -9.05
N VAL A 273 -1.19 7.46 -7.88
CA VAL A 273 -1.57 6.05 -7.78
C VAL A 273 -2.89 5.94 -7.04
N THR A 274 -3.87 5.38 -7.73
CA THR A 274 -5.21 5.15 -7.21
C THR A 274 -5.50 3.65 -7.22
N MET A 275 -6.07 3.14 -6.13
CA MET A 275 -6.58 1.78 -6.09
C MET A 275 -7.99 1.76 -6.66
N CYS A 276 -8.22 1.06 -7.77
CA CYS A 276 -9.50 1.03 -8.47
C CYS A 276 -10.41 -0.10 -7.97
N ALA A 277 -9.81 -1.24 -7.62
CA ALA A 277 -10.51 -2.38 -7.07
C ALA A 277 -9.62 -3.13 -6.08
N THR A 278 -10.23 -3.79 -5.09
CA THR A 278 -9.51 -4.58 -4.09
C THR A 278 -10.40 -5.67 -3.48
N THR A 279 -9.82 -6.76 -3.01
CA THR A 279 -10.54 -7.78 -2.22
C THR A 279 -10.86 -7.27 -0.80
N GLY A 280 -12.09 -7.48 -0.34
CA GLY A 280 -12.52 -7.20 1.04
C GLY A 280 -12.49 -8.43 1.95
N PRO A 281 -12.55 -8.26 3.29
CA PRO A 281 -12.47 -7.00 4.00
C PRO A 281 -11.03 -6.44 3.99
N ARG A 282 -10.91 -5.11 3.89
CA ARG A 282 -9.59 -4.45 3.83
C ARG A 282 -8.83 -4.61 5.14
N GLU A 283 -7.52 -4.82 5.06
CA GLU A 283 -6.68 -4.82 6.26
C GLU A 283 -6.61 -3.43 6.89
N ARG A 284 -6.74 -3.40 8.22
CA ARG A 284 -6.59 -2.20 9.03
C ARG A 284 -5.14 -1.69 8.99
N ALA A 285 -4.96 -0.40 8.67
CA ALA A 285 -3.65 0.24 8.69
C ALA A 285 -3.49 1.31 9.78
N ARG A 286 -4.58 1.94 10.20
CA ARG A 286 -4.62 2.94 11.29
C ARG A 286 -5.78 2.67 12.23
N ARG A 287 -6.15 3.62 13.08
CA ARG A 287 -7.29 3.46 13.99
C ARG A 287 -8.62 3.52 13.22
N PRO A 288 -9.66 2.78 13.65
CA PRO A 288 -10.89 2.66 12.86
C PRO A 288 -11.60 4.01 12.66
N GLN A 289 -11.55 4.92 13.64
CA GLN A 289 -12.14 6.25 13.50
C GLN A 289 -11.49 7.08 12.39
N TYR A 290 -10.18 6.99 12.20
CA TYR A 290 -9.47 7.67 11.13
C TYR A 290 -9.68 6.99 9.77
N ASP A 291 -9.81 5.66 9.75
CA ASP A 291 -10.17 4.92 8.53
C ASP A 291 -11.58 5.30 8.04
N ILE A 292 -12.56 5.36 8.95
CA ILE A 292 -13.92 5.80 8.64
C ILE A 292 -13.93 7.25 8.17
N GLU A 293 -13.27 8.18 8.89
CA GLU A 293 -13.21 9.58 8.47
C GLU A 293 -12.64 9.74 7.05
N SER A 294 -11.58 8.98 6.72
CA SER A 294 -11.02 8.99 5.36
C SER A 294 -11.99 8.44 4.30
N VAL A 295 -12.77 7.41 4.64
CA VAL A 295 -13.81 6.88 3.74
C VAL A 295 -14.92 7.93 3.55
N VAL A 296 -15.40 8.58 4.61
CA VAL A 296 -16.41 9.65 4.52
C VAL A 296 -15.95 10.76 3.59
N ARG A 297 -14.75 11.32 3.82
CA ARG A 297 -14.15 12.37 2.97
C ARG A 297 -14.02 11.94 1.52
N THR A 298 -13.68 10.67 1.28
CA THR A 298 -13.52 10.13 -0.08
C THR A 298 -14.86 9.96 -0.76
N ILE A 299 -15.89 9.46 -0.08
CA ILE A 299 -17.25 9.31 -0.63
C ILE A 299 -17.81 10.68 -1.03
N GLU A 300 -17.60 11.72 -0.20
CA GLU A 300 -18.01 13.09 -0.54
C GLU A 300 -17.27 13.62 -1.77
N ARG A 301 -15.96 13.40 -1.84
CA ARG A 301 -15.13 13.77 -3.01
C ARG A 301 -15.57 13.05 -4.27
N ALA A 302 -15.85 11.74 -4.17
CA ALA A 302 -16.31 10.90 -5.26
C ALA A 302 -17.63 11.42 -5.84
N LYS A 303 -18.61 11.70 -4.97
CA LYS A 303 -19.92 12.27 -5.36
C LYS A 303 -19.76 13.60 -6.11
N LYS A 304 -18.90 14.50 -5.62
CA LYS A 304 -18.62 15.80 -6.29
C LYS A 304 -18.00 15.62 -7.67
N SER A 305 -17.21 14.57 -7.86
CA SER A 305 -16.53 14.24 -9.12
C SER A 305 -17.31 13.27 -10.02
N GLY A 306 -18.57 12.97 -9.68
CA GLY A 306 -19.43 12.07 -10.48
C GLY A 306 -19.13 10.58 -10.34
N PHE A 307 -18.30 10.17 -9.38
CA PHE A 307 -18.05 8.77 -9.06
C PHE A 307 -19.06 8.27 -8.04
N ASN A 308 -19.87 7.30 -8.43
CA ASN A 308 -20.85 6.64 -7.56
C ASN A 308 -20.44 5.19 -7.35
N LEU A 309 -20.09 4.83 -6.11
CA LEU A 309 -19.73 3.47 -5.75
C LEU A 309 -20.96 2.55 -5.90
N PRO A 310 -20.93 1.51 -6.76
CA PRO A 310 -22.05 0.61 -6.93
C PRO A 310 -22.35 -0.16 -5.63
N GLU A 311 -23.63 -0.25 -5.26
CA GLU A 311 -24.09 -0.87 -4.01
C GLU A 311 -23.60 -2.32 -3.86
N HIS A 312 -23.61 -3.10 -4.96
CA HIS A 312 -23.12 -4.47 -4.99
C HIS A 312 -21.60 -4.61 -4.94
N ARG A 313 -20.86 -3.49 -4.97
CA ARG A 313 -19.40 -3.38 -4.85
C ARG A 313 -18.97 -2.64 -3.58
N CYS A 314 -19.90 -2.36 -2.68
CA CYS A 314 -19.63 -1.90 -1.33
C CYS A 314 -19.26 -3.07 -0.40
N ASP A 315 -18.59 -2.71 0.69
CA ASP A 315 -18.33 -3.54 1.88
C ASP A 315 -18.82 -2.78 3.11
N ASN A 316 -18.95 -3.45 4.26
CA ASN A 316 -19.58 -2.90 5.47
C ASN A 316 -18.99 -1.56 5.92
N ILE A 317 -17.68 -1.34 5.72
CA ILE A 317 -17.03 -0.06 6.02
C ILE A 317 -17.67 1.15 5.33
N HIS A 318 -18.25 0.98 4.14
CA HIS A 318 -18.89 2.05 3.38
C HIS A 318 -20.24 2.42 4.00
N GLU A 319 -21.03 1.42 4.41
CA GLU A 319 -22.27 1.66 5.15
C GLU A 319 -21.97 2.28 6.52
N PHE A 320 -20.92 1.80 7.20
CA PHE A 320 -20.52 2.40 8.46
C PHE A 320 -20.10 3.86 8.32
N ALA A 321 -19.36 4.18 7.26
CA ALA A 321 -18.99 5.55 6.96
C ALA A 321 -20.21 6.41 6.66
N LYS A 322 -21.22 5.90 5.94
CA LYS A 322 -22.47 6.61 5.68
C LYS A 322 -23.24 6.91 6.97
N GLU A 323 -23.46 5.91 7.83
CA GLU A 323 -24.16 6.07 9.11
C GLU A 323 -23.43 7.07 10.04
N ILE A 324 -22.10 6.99 10.09
CA ILE A 324 -21.30 7.89 10.93
C ILE A 324 -21.26 9.30 10.33
N ALA A 325 -21.22 9.46 9.01
CA ALA A 325 -21.35 10.76 8.37
C ALA A 325 -22.69 11.42 8.72
N GLU A 326 -23.79 10.66 8.70
CA GLU A 326 -25.12 11.16 9.06
C GLU A 326 -25.18 11.63 10.51
N SER A 327 -24.60 10.88 11.46
CA SER A 327 -24.60 11.27 12.88
C SER A 327 -23.63 12.40 13.23
N THR A 328 -22.62 12.66 12.39
CA THR A 328 -21.56 13.67 12.65
C THR A 328 -21.64 14.90 11.73
N GLY A 329 -22.77 15.11 11.06
CA GLY A 329 -22.97 16.25 10.16
C GLY A 329 -22.03 16.25 8.94
N GLY A 330 -21.67 15.07 8.44
CA GLY A 330 -20.79 14.85 7.28
C GLY A 330 -19.30 14.74 7.63
N THR A 331 -18.89 15.03 8.87
CA THR A 331 -17.45 15.08 9.20
C THR A 331 -16.79 13.71 9.29
N GLY A 332 -17.53 12.67 9.70
CA GLY A 332 -17.00 11.34 9.97
C GLY A 332 -16.16 11.25 11.26
N LYS A 333 -16.08 12.34 12.04
CA LYS A 333 -15.23 12.44 13.23
C LYS A 333 -15.95 11.91 14.46
N ILE A 334 -15.47 10.79 15.00
CA ILE A 334 -15.91 10.24 16.29
C ILE A 334 -14.72 9.81 17.13
N SER A 335 -14.89 9.73 18.46
CA SER A 335 -13.84 9.26 19.37
C SER A 335 -13.59 7.76 19.23
N SER A 336 -12.42 7.30 19.67
CA SER A 336 -12.09 5.87 19.74
C SER A 336 -13.02 5.07 20.67
N SER A 337 -13.64 5.74 21.64
CA SER A 337 -14.62 5.12 22.55
C SER A 337 -15.95 4.88 21.85
N GLU A 338 -16.49 5.93 21.21
CA GLU A 338 -17.73 5.86 20.42
C GLU A 338 -17.58 4.86 19.26
N MET A 339 -16.46 4.91 18.55
CA MET A 339 -16.16 3.96 17.47
C MET A 339 -16.16 2.50 17.96
N ARG A 340 -15.56 2.24 19.13
CA ARG A 340 -15.54 0.88 19.68
C ARG A 340 -16.93 0.41 20.08
N GLN A 341 -17.72 1.29 20.68
CA GLN A 341 -19.11 0.99 21.03
C GLN A 341 -19.92 0.70 19.76
N TYR A 342 -19.80 1.53 18.74
CA TYR A 342 -20.45 1.34 17.45
C TYR A 342 -20.11 -0.02 16.82
N LEU A 343 -18.81 -0.37 16.74
CA LEU A 343 -18.39 -1.66 16.17
C LEU A 343 -18.88 -2.86 16.99
N MET A 344 -18.90 -2.75 18.33
CA MET A 344 -19.49 -3.77 19.19
C MET A 344 -20.98 -3.96 18.89
N GLU A 345 -21.74 -2.87 18.77
CA GLU A 345 -23.17 -2.91 18.45
C GLU A 345 -23.42 -3.54 17.06
N LYS A 346 -22.55 -3.29 16.08
CA LYS A 346 -22.63 -3.94 14.77
C LYS A 346 -22.39 -5.45 14.81
N GLU A 347 -21.39 -5.92 15.57
CA GLU A 347 -21.21 -7.36 15.76
C GLU A 347 -22.39 -8.00 16.50
N TYR A 348 -22.98 -7.31 17.48
CA TYR A 348 -24.22 -7.77 18.13
C TYR A 348 -25.41 -7.82 17.16
N ALA A 349 -25.46 -6.94 16.17
CA ALA A 349 -26.46 -7.00 15.11
C ALA A 349 -26.15 -8.10 14.05
N GLY A 350 -25.06 -8.86 14.20
CA GLY A 350 -24.63 -9.87 13.24
C GLY A 350 -23.93 -9.29 12.00
N ILE A 351 -23.58 -8.01 12.01
CA ILE A 351 -22.90 -7.32 10.91
C ILE A 351 -21.39 -7.38 11.17
N SER A 352 -20.64 -7.99 10.24
CA SER A 352 -19.19 -8.16 10.37
C SER A 352 -18.46 -6.82 10.40
N THR A 353 -17.54 -6.67 11.36
CA THR A 353 -16.63 -5.54 11.53
C THR A 353 -15.20 -5.88 11.12
N ALA A 354 -15.02 -6.99 10.41
CA ALA A 354 -13.73 -7.39 9.85
C ALA A 354 -13.11 -6.25 9.03
N GLY A 355 -11.82 -6.00 9.26
CA GLY A 355 -11.10 -4.86 8.68
C GLY A 355 -11.08 -3.60 9.53
N LEU A 356 -11.94 -3.49 10.56
CA LEU A 356 -11.91 -2.40 11.55
C LEU A 356 -11.61 -2.94 12.96
N SER A 357 -12.29 -4.01 13.35
CA SER A 357 -12.06 -4.71 14.60
C SER A 357 -10.99 -5.80 14.44
N THR A 358 -10.25 -6.04 15.52
CA THR A 358 -9.31 -7.17 15.57
C THR A 358 -10.08 -8.48 15.69
N GLN A 359 -9.49 -9.57 15.21
CA GLN A 359 -10.09 -10.91 15.32
C GLN A 359 -10.46 -11.27 16.77
N HIS A 360 -9.65 -10.86 17.73
CA HIS A 360 -9.92 -11.07 19.15
C HIS A 360 -11.16 -10.31 19.66
N GLU A 361 -11.37 -9.07 19.19
CA GLU A 361 -12.56 -8.29 19.53
C GLU A 361 -13.82 -8.91 18.93
N ILE A 362 -13.76 -9.32 17.66
CA ILE A 362 -14.87 -9.97 16.95
C ILE A 362 -15.30 -11.25 17.67
N GLU A 363 -14.35 -12.15 17.95
CA GLU A 363 -14.60 -13.39 18.68
C GLU A 363 -15.19 -13.14 20.06
N PHE A 364 -14.69 -12.11 20.75
CA PHE A 364 -15.20 -11.74 22.06
C PHE A 364 -16.64 -11.22 22.00
N TYR A 365 -16.96 -10.28 21.10
CA TYR A 365 -18.31 -9.72 20.99
C TYR A 365 -19.34 -10.80 20.63
N ARG A 366 -19.01 -11.70 19.68
CA ARG A 366 -19.89 -12.83 19.34
C ARG A 366 -20.12 -13.75 20.54
N ALA A 367 -19.08 -14.07 21.29
CA ALA A 367 -19.21 -14.88 22.50
C ALA A 367 -20.00 -14.16 23.60
N GLU A 368 -19.85 -12.84 23.73
CA GLU A 368 -20.59 -12.03 24.69
C GLU A 368 -22.08 -11.99 24.37
N GLN A 369 -22.43 -11.85 23.08
CA GLN A 369 -23.82 -11.88 22.63
C GLN A 369 -24.50 -13.21 22.95
N GLU A 370 -23.85 -14.34 22.68
CA GLU A 370 -24.39 -15.66 23.02
C GLU A 370 -24.55 -15.85 24.54
N LEU A 371 -23.61 -15.33 25.34
CA LEU A 371 -23.72 -15.37 26.79
C LEU A 371 -24.87 -14.51 27.32
N LEU A 372 -25.15 -13.35 26.71
CA LEU A 372 -26.28 -12.50 27.09
C LEU A 372 -27.64 -13.17 26.83
N LYS A 373 -27.73 -14.05 25.81
CA LYS A 373 -28.93 -14.85 25.53
C LYS A 373 -29.18 -15.92 26.61
N ILE A 374 -28.12 -16.55 27.10
CA ILE A 374 -28.19 -17.66 28.08
C ILE A 374 -28.22 -17.15 29.53
N SER A 375 -27.60 -15.99 29.78
CA SER A 375 -27.41 -15.42 31.11
C SER A 375 -27.63 -13.90 31.07
N PRO A 376 -28.87 -13.43 30.90
CA PRO A 376 -29.16 -12.00 30.86
C PRO A 376 -28.73 -11.33 32.18
N PRO A 377 -28.32 -10.04 32.13
CA PRO A 377 -27.98 -9.30 33.34
C PRO A 377 -29.23 -9.23 34.24
N GLY A 378 -29.09 -9.73 35.47
CA GLY A 378 -30.15 -9.64 36.47
C GLY A 378 -30.41 -8.18 36.90
N PRO A 379 -31.52 -7.91 37.60
CA PRO A 379 -31.80 -6.61 38.21
C PRO A 379 -30.61 -6.12 39.04
N LYS A 380 -30.41 -4.79 39.13
CA LYS A 380 -29.32 -4.19 39.94
C LYS A 380 -29.27 -4.84 41.34
N GLY A 381 -28.14 -5.47 41.66
CA GLY A 381 -27.91 -6.13 42.95
C GLY A 381 -28.14 -7.64 42.98
N GLN A 382 -28.72 -8.24 41.93
CA GLN A 382 -28.88 -9.69 41.80
C GLN A 382 -27.76 -10.31 40.95
N ARG A 383 -27.27 -11.48 41.35
CA ARG A 383 -26.29 -12.25 40.56
C ARG A 383 -27.00 -12.87 39.35
N PRO A 384 -26.34 -12.98 38.19
CA PRO A 384 -26.90 -13.71 37.05
C PRO A 384 -27.23 -15.15 37.45
N GLU A 385 -28.33 -15.69 36.94
CA GLU A 385 -28.76 -17.07 37.22
C GLU A 385 -27.70 -18.09 36.77
N THR A 386 -27.00 -17.80 35.65
CA THR A 386 -25.94 -18.66 35.13
C THR A 386 -24.56 -18.05 35.38
N PRO A 387 -23.59 -18.79 35.95
CA PRO A 387 -22.24 -18.28 36.15
C PRO A 387 -21.52 -17.96 34.84
N ILE A 388 -21.10 -16.70 34.66
CA ILE A 388 -20.28 -16.30 33.50
C ILE A 388 -18.89 -16.95 33.62
N PRO A 389 -18.36 -17.60 32.57
CA PRO A 389 -17.04 -18.21 32.61
C PRO A 389 -15.94 -17.21 33.00
N ARG A 390 -15.05 -17.59 33.93
CA ARG A 390 -13.93 -16.74 34.38
C ARG A 390 -13.06 -16.21 33.24
N LYS A 391 -12.85 -17.02 32.19
CA LYS A 391 -12.12 -16.61 30.98
C LYS A 391 -12.79 -15.43 30.28
N HIS A 392 -14.12 -15.44 30.18
CA HIS A 392 -14.89 -14.37 29.55
C HIS A 392 -14.86 -13.08 30.39
N ILE A 393 -15.01 -13.18 31.71
CA ILE A 393 -14.85 -12.04 32.63
C ILE A 393 -13.46 -11.38 32.49
N SER A 394 -12.41 -12.21 32.41
CA SER A 394 -11.03 -11.74 32.21
C SER A 394 -10.83 -11.07 30.84
N ALA A 395 -11.43 -11.62 29.79
CA ALA A 395 -11.41 -11.02 28.44
C ALA A 395 -12.12 -9.66 28.43
N ARG A 396 -13.33 -9.56 29.02
CA ARG A 396 -14.07 -8.31 29.17
C ARG A 396 -13.26 -7.23 29.90
N ALA A 397 -12.66 -7.59 31.04
CA ALA A 397 -11.79 -6.68 31.78
C ALA A 397 -10.56 -6.24 30.97
N THR A 398 -10.00 -7.15 30.17
CA THR A 398 -8.86 -6.86 29.30
C THR A 398 -9.23 -5.88 28.19
N LEU A 399 -10.35 -6.10 27.49
CA LEU A 399 -10.83 -5.19 26.44
C LEU A 399 -11.18 -3.81 27.01
N LYS A 400 -11.87 -3.75 28.15
CA LYS A 400 -12.13 -2.48 28.85
C LYS A 400 -10.85 -1.72 29.17
N ARG A 401 -9.83 -2.39 29.74
CA ARG A 401 -8.54 -1.77 30.07
C ARG A 401 -7.80 -1.31 28.82
N THR A 402 -7.71 -2.14 27.80
CA THR A 402 -7.09 -1.79 26.51
C THR A 402 -7.79 -0.58 25.91
N GLY A 403 -9.11 -0.53 26.05
CA GLY A 403 -9.94 0.57 25.61
C GLY A 403 -9.62 1.91 26.27
N LEU A 404 -9.49 1.93 27.59
CA LEU A 404 -9.08 3.11 28.36
C LEU A 404 -7.65 3.55 28.04
N VAL A 405 -6.76 2.61 27.71
CA VAL A 405 -5.41 2.95 27.25
C VAL A 405 -5.46 3.67 25.90
N TRP A 406 -6.26 3.18 24.96
CA TRP A 406 -6.39 3.82 23.64
C TRP A 406 -7.05 5.19 23.71
N GLU A 407 -8.00 5.40 24.61
CA GLU A 407 -8.57 6.73 24.86
C GLU A 407 -7.52 7.72 25.37
N LYS A 408 -6.63 7.29 26.27
CA LYS A 408 -5.49 8.12 26.72
C LYS A 408 -4.51 8.41 25.60
N VAL A 409 -4.24 7.43 24.74
CA VAL A 409 -3.37 7.60 23.56
C VAL A 409 -3.98 8.63 22.60
N GLU A 410 -5.28 8.51 22.31
CA GLU A 410 -6.00 9.44 21.45
C GLU A 410 -6.01 10.86 22.02
N ASN A 411 -6.27 11.03 23.32
CA ASN A 411 -6.24 12.35 23.95
C ASN A 411 -4.86 13.02 23.86
N ALA A 412 -3.78 12.26 24.08
CA ALA A 412 -2.43 12.78 23.88
C ALA A 412 -2.14 13.08 22.41
N ALA A 413 -2.68 12.29 21.47
CA ALA A 413 -2.54 12.54 20.05
C ALA A 413 -3.28 13.80 19.59
N ILE A 414 -4.46 14.08 20.16
CA ILE A 414 -5.20 15.33 19.94
C ILE A 414 -4.35 16.53 20.38
N MET A 415 -3.74 16.47 21.57
CA MET A 415 -2.82 17.52 22.03
C MET A 415 -1.65 17.74 21.06
N GLY A 416 -1.04 16.66 20.55
CA GLY A 416 0.06 16.75 19.58
C GLY A 416 -0.37 17.35 18.23
N GLU A 417 -1.62 17.15 17.82
CA GLU A 417 -2.20 17.81 16.65
C GLU A 417 -2.51 19.29 16.92
N GLU A 418 -3.04 19.64 18.09
CA GLU A 418 -3.27 21.04 18.47
C GLU A 418 -1.98 21.86 18.45
N VAL A 419 -0.86 21.27 18.91
CA VAL A 419 0.48 21.87 18.77
C VAL A 419 0.78 22.18 17.30
N TYR A 420 0.55 21.23 16.40
CA TYR A 420 0.78 21.44 14.96
C TYR A 420 -0.11 22.54 14.36
N ASN A 421 -1.39 22.56 14.73
CA ASN A 421 -2.32 23.59 14.26
C ASN A 421 -1.89 24.99 14.72
N LEU A 422 -1.45 25.12 15.98
CA LEU A 422 -0.92 26.39 16.51
C LEU A 422 0.39 26.80 15.82
N GLU A 423 1.28 25.86 15.50
CA GLU A 423 2.47 26.13 14.68
C GLU A 423 2.07 26.71 13.30
N CYS A 424 1.05 26.16 12.64
CA CYS A 424 0.53 26.68 11.37
C CYS A 424 -0.03 28.10 11.48
N GLU A 425 -0.74 28.40 12.57
CA GLU A 425 -1.28 29.74 12.84
C GLU A 425 -0.16 30.76 13.05
N ILE A 426 0.82 30.44 13.91
CA ILE A 426 1.95 31.32 14.27
C ILE A 426 2.76 31.74 13.05
N VAL A 427 3.01 30.82 12.10
CA VAL A 427 3.74 31.16 10.86
C VAL A 427 2.98 32.15 9.97
N GLY A 428 1.67 32.28 10.13
CA GLY A 428 0.88 33.33 9.47
C GLY A 428 0.91 34.69 10.15
N MET A 429 1.42 34.80 11.39
CA MET A 429 1.35 36.03 12.17
C MET A 429 2.50 37.00 11.84
N PRO A 430 2.22 38.32 11.78
CA PRO A 430 3.27 39.33 11.72
C PRO A 430 4.09 39.34 13.02
N ASP A 431 5.34 39.78 12.93
CA ASP A 431 6.18 39.93 14.12
C ASP A 431 5.62 41.02 15.04
N GLY A 432 5.56 40.72 16.34
CA GLY A 432 4.95 41.60 17.34
C GLY A 432 4.52 40.86 18.60
N PRO A 433 3.94 41.59 19.57
CA PRO A 433 3.59 41.05 20.89
C PRO A 433 2.58 39.89 20.83
N ASP A 434 1.69 39.90 19.84
CA ASP A 434 0.71 38.82 19.65
C ASP A 434 1.38 37.50 19.24
N LYS A 435 2.39 37.56 18.37
CA LYS A 435 3.16 36.38 17.95
C LYS A 435 4.03 35.85 19.09
N GLU A 436 4.62 36.73 19.89
CA GLU A 436 5.35 36.36 21.11
C GLU A 436 4.44 35.63 22.12
N LYS A 437 3.23 36.15 22.34
CA LYS A 437 2.22 35.50 23.19
C LYS A 437 1.79 34.13 22.63
N ALA A 438 1.62 34.02 21.32
CA ALA A 438 1.29 32.75 20.67
C ALA A 438 2.44 31.73 20.80
N LEU A 439 3.69 32.17 20.67
CA LEU A 439 4.88 31.32 20.90
C LEU A 439 4.97 30.84 22.36
N ALA A 440 4.71 31.71 23.34
CA ALA A 440 4.66 31.29 24.75
C ALA A 440 3.52 30.28 25.01
N THR A 441 2.38 30.44 24.34
CA THR A 441 1.27 29.48 24.39
C THR A 441 1.65 28.14 23.76
N LEU A 442 2.38 28.18 22.64
CA LEU A 442 2.91 26.98 21.98
C LEU A 442 3.85 26.22 22.91
N GLU A 443 4.79 26.89 23.55
CA GLU A 443 5.72 26.25 24.51
C GLU A 443 4.96 25.56 25.66
N SER A 444 3.93 26.22 26.21
CA SER A 444 3.06 25.61 27.23
C SER A 444 2.36 24.35 26.72
N LYS A 445 1.76 24.40 25.52
CA LYS A 445 1.08 23.23 24.92
C LYS A 445 2.05 22.10 24.57
N GLU A 446 3.26 22.41 24.12
CA GLU A 446 4.30 21.41 23.90
C GLU A 446 4.67 20.70 25.20
N MET A 447 4.82 21.44 26.30
CA MET A 447 5.11 20.88 27.60
C MET A 447 3.96 20.00 28.12
N GLU A 448 2.71 20.41 27.91
CA GLU A 448 1.52 19.61 28.22
C GLU A 448 1.51 18.28 27.44
N TYR A 449 1.77 18.34 26.13
CA TYR A 449 1.86 17.16 25.27
C TYR A 449 3.00 16.22 25.70
N GLU A 450 4.19 16.75 25.98
CA GLU A 450 5.31 15.96 26.47
C GLU A 450 5.02 15.29 27.81
N ASN A 451 4.36 16.01 28.71
CA ASN A 451 3.94 15.46 30.00
C ASN A 451 2.91 14.35 29.81
N ALA A 452 1.89 14.56 28.96
CA ALA A 452 0.92 13.54 28.61
C ALA A 452 1.58 12.27 28.05
N LEU A 453 2.59 12.43 27.18
CA LEU A 453 3.37 11.33 26.62
C LEU A 453 4.16 10.57 27.71
N LYS A 454 4.77 11.27 28.67
CA LYS A 454 5.51 10.67 29.80
C LYS A 454 4.60 9.85 30.73
N PHE A 455 3.36 10.27 30.93
CA PHE A 455 2.38 9.53 31.76
C PHE A 455 1.79 8.29 31.05
N ILE A 456 1.94 8.19 29.74
CA ILE A 456 1.57 7.00 28.99
C ILE A 456 2.63 5.91 29.18
N ASN A 457 2.17 4.67 29.40
CA ASN A 457 3.06 3.52 29.52
C ASN A 457 4.00 3.44 28.29
N GLY A 458 5.29 3.23 28.52
CA GLY A 458 6.32 3.26 27.46
C GLY A 458 6.04 2.38 26.23
N ASN A 459 5.28 1.29 26.40
CA ASN A 459 4.88 0.44 25.27
C ASN A 459 3.92 1.13 24.28
N PHE A 460 3.21 2.18 24.71
CA PHE A 460 2.21 2.91 23.93
C PHE A 460 2.66 4.30 23.51
N GLN A 461 3.79 4.81 24.00
CA GLN A 461 4.30 6.14 23.62
C GLN A 461 4.53 6.25 22.10
N LYS A 462 5.06 5.19 21.47
CA LYS A 462 5.21 5.15 20.00
C LYS A 462 3.87 5.16 19.25
N ALA A 463 2.81 4.67 19.89
CA ALA A 463 1.47 4.70 19.30
C ALA A 463 0.90 6.12 19.32
N VAL A 464 1.13 6.91 20.38
CA VAL A 464 0.78 8.34 20.43
C VAL A 464 1.39 9.08 19.24
N VAL A 465 2.71 8.96 19.05
CA VAL A 465 3.41 9.63 17.94
C VAL A 465 2.88 9.20 16.58
N SER A 466 2.53 7.92 16.42
CA SER A 466 1.96 7.42 15.16
C SER A 466 0.54 7.92 14.92
N GLU A 467 -0.26 8.06 15.98
CA GLU A 467 -1.61 8.63 15.88
C GLU A 467 -1.57 10.14 15.63
N VAL A 468 -0.63 10.89 16.22
CA VAL A 468 -0.40 12.30 15.87
C VAL A 468 -0.11 12.43 14.38
N ASP A 469 0.80 11.61 13.86
CA ASP A 469 1.18 11.65 12.44
C ASP A 469 0.00 11.26 11.51
N ASP A 470 -0.80 10.25 11.87
CA ASP A 470 -2.00 9.88 11.10
C ASP A 470 -3.05 11.00 11.10
N ARG A 471 -3.24 11.69 12.23
CA ARG A 471 -4.15 12.85 12.34
C ARG A 471 -3.68 14.02 11.49
N ILE A 472 -2.40 14.39 11.60
CA ILE A 472 -1.79 15.44 10.76
C ILE A 472 -1.93 15.06 9.29
N ALA A 473 -1.64 13.81 8.90
CA ALA A 473 -1.76 13.37 7.52
C ALA A 473 -3.19 13.48 6.96
N LEU A 474 -4.20 13.29 7.80
CA LEU A 474 -5.61 13.35 7.43
C LEU A 474 -6.17 14.78 7.45
N HIS A 475 -5.72 15.64 8.38
CA HIS A 475 -6.33 16.94 8.65
C HIS A 475 -5.53 18.13 8.11
N ALA A 476 -4.21 18.01 7.94
CA ALA A 476 -3.39 19.09 7.45
C ALA A 476 -3.70 19.42 5.97
N SER A 477 -3.43 20.66 5.59
CA SER A 477 -3.56 21.13 4.20
C SER A 477 -2.55 20.47 3.26
N VAL A 478 -1.44 19.94 3.78
CA VAL A 478 -0.39 19.27 3.01
C VAL A 478 -0.61 17.75 3.03
N PRO A 479 -1.17 17.16 1.96
CA PRO A 479 -1.47 15.73 1.95
C PRO A 479 -0.19 14.89 1.94
N ARG A 480 -0.14 13.86 2.80
CA ARG A 480 1.00 12.95 2.94
C ARG A 480 0.79 11.58 2.28
N LEU A 481 -0.47 11.17 2.17
CA LEU A 481 -0.86 9.85 1.69
C LEU A 481 -1.70 9.99 0.43
N GLN A 482 -1.30 9.30 -0.64
CA GLN A 482 -2.11 9.11 -1.85
C GLN A 482 -3.49 8.53 -1.48
N TRP A 483 -3.50 7.63 -0.49
CA TRP A 483 -4.73 7.03 0.01
C TRP A 483 -5.75 8.08 0.43
N ASP A 484 -5.42 9.03 1.30
CA ASP A 484 -6.40 10.00 1.83
C ASP A 484 -6.84 11.06 0.80
N LYS A 485 -6.05 11.28 -0.26
CA LYS A 485 -6.41 12.14 -1.40
C LYS A 485 -7.08 11.39 -2.56
N ARG A 486 -7.30 10.08 -2.45
CA ARG A 486 -7.86 9.26 -3.55
C ARG A 486 -9.16 9.87 -4.10
N PRO A 487 -9.37 9.91 -5.42
CA PRO A 487 -10.56 10.53 -5.99
C PRO A 487 -11.85 9.79 -5.62
N TYR A 488 -11.77 8.49 -5.37
CA TYR A 488 -12.90 7.61 -5.09
C TYR A 488 -12.50 6.36 -4.28
N GLU A 489 -13.48 5.65 -3.71
CA GLU A 489 -13.26 4.36 -3.06
C GLU A 489 -13.01 3.24 -4.09
N PRO A 490 -12.10 2.29 -3.81
CA PRO A 490 -11.93 1.11 -4.64
C PRO A 490 -13.18 0.22 -4.62
N LEU A 491 -13.52 -0.38 -5.76
CA LEU A 491 -14.55 -1.41 -5.85
C LEU A 491 -14.13 -2.67 -5.09
N ILE A 492 -15.08 -3.33 -4.44
CA ILE A 492 -14.81 -4.56 -3.71
C ILE A 492 -15.00 -5.78 -4.62
N ALA A 493 -13.88 -6.48 -4.85
CA ALA A 493 -13.88 -7.81 -5.47
C ALA A 493 -14.39 -8.82 -4.44
N LYS A 494 -15.42 -9.57 -4.81
CA LYS A 494 -16.08 -10.57 -3.97
C LYS A 494 -15.24 -11.85 -3.92
N SER A 495 -15.51 -12.65 -2.89
CA SER A 495 -14.92 -13.99 -2.77
C SER A 495 -15.21 -14.82 -4.04
N GLY A 496 -14.17 -15.43 -4.58
CA GLY A 496 -14.23 -16.29 -5.76
C GLY A 496 -14.14 -15.60 -7.12
N GLU A 497 -14.11 -14.27 -7.19
CA GLU A 497 -13.91 -13.54 -8.46
C GLU A 497 -12.46 -13.58 -8.97
N VAL A 498 -11.56 -14.17 -8.18
CA VAL A 498 -10.14 -14.38 -8.46
C VAL A 498 -9.80 -15.84 -8.17
N TRP A 499 -9.06 -16.47 -9.08
CA TRP A 499 -8.65 -17.87 -8.94
C TRP A 499 -7.20 -18.11 -9.37
N PRO A 500 -6.36 -18.79 -8.57
CA PRO A 500 -6.65 -19.26 -7.22
C PRO A 500 -6.98 -18.10 -6.25
N ALA A 501 -7.73 -18.41 -5.18
CA ALA A 501 -8.25 -17.38 -4.30
C ALA A 501 -7.11 -16.71 -3.49
N ILE A 502 -6.84 -15.44 -3.81
CA ILE A 502 -5.94 -14.56 -3.06
C ILE A 502 -6.46 -13.12 -2.99
N PRO A 503 -6.06 -12.33 -1.98
CA PRO A 503 -6.30 -10.90 -1.95
C PRO A 503 -5.54 -10.18 -3.06
N VAL A 504 -6.27 -9.50 -3.95
CA VAL A 504 -5.69 -8.71 -5.04
C VAL A 504 -6.14 -7.26 -4.96
N SER A 505 -5.42 -6.41 -5.70
CA SER A 505 -5.79 -5.02 -5.96
C SER A 505 -5.45 -4.66 -7.40
N LEU A 506 -6.30 -3.83 -8.03
CA LEU A 506 -6.02 -3.15 -9.28
C LEU A 506 -5.51 -1.74 -8.98
N LEU A 507 -4.27 -1.45 -9.36
CA LEU A 507 -3.69 -0.11 -9.26
C LEU A 507 -3.77 0.60 -10.61
N ASP A 508 -4.17 1.87 -10.56
CA ASP A 508 -4.08 2.82 -11.66
C ASP A 508 -2.96 3.80 -11.37
N ILE A 509 -1.87 3.67 -12.15
CA ILE A 509 -0.64 4.44 -12.00
C ILE A 509 -0.58 5.43 -13.17
N VAL A 510 -0.82 6.70 -12.87
CA VAL A 510 -0.84 7.79 -13.84
C VAL A 510 0.46 8.59 -13.71
N PRO A 511 1.32 8.60 -14.74
CA PRO A 511 2.51 9.44 -14.77
C PRO A 511 2.23 10.91 -14.51
N ARG A 512 3.10 11.54 -13.73
CA ARG A 512 3.19 12.99 -13.60
C ARG A 512 4.18 13.54 -14.63
N PRO A 513 3.96 14.76 -15.16
CA PRO A 513 4.96 15.43 -15.97
C PRO A 513 6.28 15.52 -15.21
N MET A 514 7.38 15.19 -15.88
CA MET A 514 8.70 15.24 -15.26
C MET A 514 9.10 16.69 -15.00
N THR A 515 9.36 17.06 -13.75
CA THR A 515 9.73 18.43 -13.38
C THR A 515 11.22 18.61 -13.12
N PHE A 516 12.01 17.53 -13.07
CA PHE A 516 13.39 17.54 -12.59
C PHE A 516 14.41 17.04 -13.61
N ASP A 517 15.65 17.48 -13.42
CA ASP A 517 16.82 16.89 -14.07
C ASP A 517 16.97 15.41 -13.66
N PRO A 518 17.12 14.49 -14.64
CA PRO A 518 17.31 13.07 -14.37
C PRO A 518 18.49 12.79 -13.42
N VAL A 519 19.68 13.33 -13.67
CA VAL A 519 20.85 13.03 -12.83
C VAL A 519 20.61 13.42 -11.38
N TRP A 520 20.01 14.59 -11.14
CA TRP A 520 19.61 15.03 -9.81
C TRP A 520 18.68 14.05 -9.10
N PHE A 521 17.73 13.48 -9.82
CA PHE A 521 16.82 12.50 -9.23
C PHE A 521 17.52 11.22 -8.71
N GLU A 522 18.57 10.74 -9.37
CA GLU A 522 19.35 9.59 -8.85
C GLU A 522 19.90 9.90 -7.46
N TRP A 523 20.40 11.13 -7.26
CA TRP A 523 20.90 11.59 -5.98
C TRP A 523 19.81 11.60 -4.92
N VAL A 524 18.65 12.19 -5.23
CA VAL A 524 17.50 12.23 -4.31
C VAL A 524 17.03 10.83 -3.96
N THR A 525 16.98 9.92 -4.94
CA THR A 525 16.61 8.51 -4.73
C THR A 525 17.59 7.80 -3.82
N ASP A 526 18.89 7.88 -4.11
CA ASP A 526 19.92 7.25 -3.30
C ASP A 526 19.92 7.80 -1.88
N PHE A 527 19.74 9.11 -1.71
CA PHE A 527 19.55 9.74 -0.40
C PHE A 527 18.34 9.16 0.35
N CYS A 528 17.20 8.96 -0.34
CA CYS A 528 16.03 8.31 0.26
C CYS A 528 16.31 6.89 0.74
N PHE A 529 17.23 6.14 0.13
CA PHE A 529 17.59 4.82 0.63
C PHE A 529 18.16 4.90 2.04
N ALA A 530 19.07 5.84 2.31
CA ALA A 530 19.60 6.04 3.66
C ALA A 530 18.55 6.59 4.62
N PHE A 531 17.78 7.58 4.17
CA PHE A 531 16.91 8.31 5.06
C PHE A 531 15.70 7.50 5.53
N PHE A 532 15.08 6.73 4.63
CA PHE A 532 13.95 5.85 4.96
C PHE A 532 14.37 4.51 5.59
N ASP A 533 15.63 4.35 6.03
CA ASP A 533 16.01 3.24 6.90
C ASP A 533 15.45 3.42 8.32
N ALA A 534 15.25 4.68 8.74
CA ALA A 534 14.66 5.04 10.04
C ALA A 534 13.44 5.98 9.88
N PRO A 535 12.34 5.54 9.23
CA PRO A 535 11.20 6.42 8.92
C PRO A 535 10.48 6.97 10.17
N PHE A 536 10.67 6.33 11.32
CA PHE A 536 10.09 6.71 12.62
C PHE A 536 10.94 7.72 13.39
N ALA A 537 12.21 7.91 13.02
CA ALA A 537 13.11 8.82 13.72
C ALA A 537 12.77 10.28 13.40
N SER A 538 13.15 11.18 14.31
CA SER A 538 13.16 12.60 13.98
C SER A 538 14.13 12.87 12.82
N VAL A 539 13.86 13.90 12.02
CA VAL A 539 14.73 14.28 10.89
C VAL A 539 16.16 14.51 11.38
N ARG A 540 16.33 15.16 12.53
CA ARG A 540 17.62 15.38 13.19
C ARG A 540 18.36 14.07 13.48
N ALA A 541 17.71 13.11 14.11
CA ALA A 541 18.32 11.82 14.44
C ALA A 541 18.64 11.01 13.18
N ALA A 542 17.78 11.08 12.15
CA ALA A 542 18.01 10.41 10.88
C ALA A 542 19.22 10.98 10.14
N MET A 543 19.40 12.32 10.14
CA MET A 543 20.57 12.94 9.50
C MET A 543 21.89 12.52 10.15
N GLU A 544 21.93 12.41 11.49
CA GLU A 544 23.11 11.86 12.19
C GLU A 544 23.40 10.40 11.80
N HIS A 545 22.38 9.63 11.42
CA HIS A 545 22.56 8.27 10.91
C HIS A 545 23.06 8.24 9.46
N VAL A 546 22.66 9.20 8.63
CA VAL A 546 23.20 9.34 7.26
C VAL A 546 24.71 9.53 7.33
N GLN A 547 25.13 10.53 8.10
CA GLN A 547 26.53 10.75 8.44
C GLN A 547 26.62 11.61 9.72
N PRO A 548 27.52 11.28 10.68
CA PRO A 548 27.71 12.10 11.88
C PRO A 548 27.99 13.57 11.54
N GLY A 549 27.31 14.48 12.22
CA GLY A 549 27.39 15.92 12.02
C GLY A 549 26.48 16.47 10.91
N ALA A 550 25.81 15.61 10.12
CA ALA A 550 24.96 16.08 9.03
C ALA A 550 23.66 16.76 9.52
N SER A 551 23.32 16.69 10.82
CA SER A 551 22.18 17.44 11.36
C SER A 551 22.38 18.96 11.37
N CYS A 552 23.60 19.48 11.16
CA CYS A 552 23.81 20.92 10.94
C CYS A 552 23.22 21.41 9.61
N LEU A 553 22.89 20.51 8.69
CA LEU A 553 22.33 20.84 7.38
C LEU A 553 20.84 21.20 7.44
N LEU A 554 20.16 20.92 8.56
CA LEU A 554 18.74 21.23 8.70
C LEU A 554 18.46 22.73 8.54
N ASP A 555 19.38 23.58 9.01
CA ASP A 555 19.23 25.04 8.96
C ASP A 555 19.30 25.59 7.52
N GLN A 556 19.80 24.80 6.57
CA GLN A 556 19.87 25.15 5.15
C GLN A 556 18.58 24.85 4.40
N VAL A 557 17.58 24.24 5.05
CA VAL A 557 16.33 23.82 4.41
C VAL A 557 15.13 24.47 5.09
N PRO A 558 14.75 25.72 4.69
CA PRO A 558 13.67 26.48 5.33
C PRO A 558 12.31 25.75 5.32
N ALA A 559 12.06 24.89 4.33
CA ALA A 559 10.82 24.13 4.27
C ALA A 559 10.62 23.22 5.50
N LEU A 560 11.68 22.79 6.18
CA LEU A 560 11.58 21.97 7.39
C LEU A 560 10.95 22.73 8.55
N THR A 561 11.17 24.06 8.63
CA THR A 561 10.65 24.93 9.69
C THR A 561 9.39 25.69 9.28
N ASP A 562 8.80 25.35 8.13
CA ASP A 562 7.55 25.94 7.64
C ASP A 562 6.38 24.94 7.75
N PRO A 563 5.57 25.00 8.84
CA PRO A 563 4.33 24.25 9.01
C PRO A 563 3.34 24.32 7.84
N LYS A 564 3.31 25.40 7.05
CA LYS A 564 2.43 25.51 5.87
C LYS A 564 2.91 24.66 4.70
N LYS A 565 4.21 24.36 4.64
CA LYS A 565 4.80 23.34 3.77
C LYS A 565 4.86 21.96 4.44
N GLY A 566 4.27 21.86 5.63
CA GLY A 566 4.18 20.66 6.45
C GLY A 566 5.44 20.36 7.27
N GLY A 567 6.30 21.36 7.44
CA GLY A 567 7.40 21.37 8.40
C GLY A 567 6.89 21.51 9.82
N ARG A 568 7.79 21.76 10.77
CA ARG A 568 7.49 21.95 12.20
C ARG A 568 8.36 23.05 12.77
N LEU A 569 7.90 23.80 13.76
CA LEU A 569 8.80 24.71 14.48
C LEU A 569 9.73 23.91 15.39
N ASN A 570 9.20 22.87 16.04
CA ASN A 570 10.00 21.93 16.82
C ASN A 570 10.45 20.73 15.98
N MET A 571 11.73 20.67 15.64
CA MET A 571 12.31 19.59 14.83
C MET A 571 12.26 18.20 15.49
N ASN A 572 12.12 18.12 16.81
CA ASN A 572 11.89 16.85 17.49
C ASN A 572 10.49 16.30 17.18
N ASN A 573 9.60 17.16 16.67
CA ASN A 573 8.23 16.86 16.24
C ASN A 573 8.06 16.67 14.71
N LEU A 574 9.13 16.70 13.91
CA LEU A 574 9.14 16.26 12.50
C LEU A 574 9.82 14.89 12.33
N ARG A 575 9.16 13.91 11.71
CA ARG A 575 9.71 12.54 11.46
C ARG A 575 10.02 12.41 9.98
N VAL A 576 10.94 11.50 9.64
CA VAL A 576 11.28 11.21 8.23
C VAL A 576 10.06 10.86 7.38
N ARG A 577 9.15 10.01 7.88
CA ARG A 577 7.92 9.64 7.15
C ARG A 577 6.94 10.78 6.90
N MET A 578 7.11 11.92 7.58
CA MET A 578 6.26 13.10 7.45
C MET A 578 6.83 14.13 6.45
N LEU A 579 7.95 13.86 5.79
CA LEU A 579 8.59 14.85 4.93
C LEU A 579 7.86 15.01 3.60
N THR A 580 7.85 16.24 3.07
CA THR A 580 7.42 16.50 1.69
C THR A 580 8.55 16.15 0.73
N PRO A 581 8.21 16.01 -0.57
CA PRO A 581 9.21 15.99 -1.64
C PRO A 581 10.19 17.15 -1.58
N GLU A 582 9.68 18.38 -1.43
CA GLU A 582 10.49 19.61 -1.32
C GLU A 582 11.52 19.53 -0.17
N MET A 583 11.13 19.00 0.99
CA MET A 583 12.04 18.87 2.13
C MET A 583 13.14 17.84 1.88
N ILE A 584 12.80 16.70 1.28
CA ILE A 584 13.77 15.64 0.98
C ILE A 584 14.75 16.11 -0.09
N GLU A 585 14.26 16.82 -1.11
CA GLU A 585 15.10 17.44 -2.13
C GLU A 585 16.05 18.48 -1.51
N GLY A 586 15.54 19.38 -0.67
CA GLY A 586 16.35 20.37 0.03
C GLY A 586 17.44 19.74 0.91
N LEU A 587 17.10 18.69 1.66
CA LEU A 587 18.06 17.92 2.45
C LEU A 587 19.11 17.22 1.59
N CYS A 588 18.69 16.62 0.48
CA CYS A 588 19.59 16.00 -0.48
C CYS A 588 20.55 17.03 -1.07
N LYS A 589 20.07 18.24 -1.41
CA LYS A 589 20.91 19.36 -1.88
C LYS A 589 21.92 19.79 -0.84
N ALA A 590 21.48 20.07 0.38
CA ALA A 590 22.37 20.45 1.47
C ALA A 590 23.46 19.39 1.71
N TYR A 591 23.10 18.09 1.71
CA TYR A 591 24.07 17.00 1.82
C TYR A 591 25.01 16.91 0.60
N HIS A 592 24.46 17.03 -0.61
CA HIS A 592 25.21 16.99 -1.85
C HIS A 592 26.22 18.15 -1.97
N GLU A 593 25.95 19.31 -1.38
CA GLU A 593 26.86 20.46 -1.35
C GLU A 593 27.81 20.43 -0.15
N TRP A 594 27.52 19.62 0.87
CA TRP A 594 28.29 19.57 2.11
C TRP A 594 29.76 19.16 1.88
N PRO A 595 30.75 19.99 2.25
CA PRO A 595 32.17 19.70 2.00
C PRO A 595 32.71 18.54 2.84
N PHE A 596 32.07 18.27 3.98
CA PHE A 596 32.51 17.22 4.92
C PHE A 596 31.86 15.86 4.67
N LYS A 597 31.01 15.70 3.64
CA LYS A 597 30.48 14.39 3.28
C LYS A 597 31.61 13.42 2.90
N ASN A 598 31.39 12.13 3.11
CA ASN A 598 32.33 11.09 2.69
C ASN A 598 32.69 11.26 1.20
N VAL A 599 33.97 11.08 0.83
CA VAL A 599 34.44 11.16 -0.56
C VAL A 599 33.68 10.20 -1.47
N GLU A 600 33.34 9.00 -0.98
CA GLU A 600 32.53 8.02 -1.71
C GLU A 600 31.08 8.47 -1.93
N ALA A 601 30.57 9.36 -1.07
CA ALA A 601 29.25 9.99 -1.23
C ALA A 601 29.21 11.01 -2.37
N ARG A 602 30.29 11.12 -3.17
CA ARG A 602 30.30 11.78 -4.49
C ARG A 602 29.79 10.89 -5.62
N HIS A 603 29.38 9.66 -5.33
CA HIS A 603 28.71 8.78 -6.28
C HIS A 603 27.18 8.81 -6.10
N LYS A 604 26.42 8.92 -7.20
CA LYS A 604 24.94 8.98 -7.22
C LYS A 604 24.18 7.73 -6.76
N LYS A 605 24.90 6.71 -6.29
CA LYS A 605 24.38 5.41 -5.77
C LYS A 605 25.11 4.97 -4.49
N TYR A 606 25.72 5.92 -3.80
CA TYR A 606 26.56 5.67 -2.64
C TYR A 606 25.83 4.85 -1.55
N PHE A 607 24.62 5.26 -1.16
CA PHE A 607 23.89 4.61 -0.09
C PHE A 607 23.39 3.23 -0.48
N GLN A 608 22.91 3.06 -1.71
CA GLN A 608 22.54 1.76 -2.27
C GLN A 608 23.72 0.78 -2.26
N MET A 609 24.91 1.24 -2.68
CA MET A 609 26.14 0.43 -2.67
C MET A 609 26.53 0.04 -1.25
N ARG A 610 26.52 0.99 -0.30
CA ARG A 610 26.83 0.75 1.11
C ARG A 610 25.87 -0.27 1.76
N MET A 611 24.58 -0.18 1.46
CA MET A 611 23.59 -1.16 1.93
C MET A 611 23.81 -2.56 1.34
N THR A 612 24.26 -2.64 0.09
CA THR A 612 24.52 -3.93 -0.56
C THR A 612 25.75 -4.60 0.06
N ASN A 613 26.81 -3.83 0.32
CA ASN A 613 28.04 -4.31 0.94
C ASN A 613 27.83 -4.74 2.40
N SER A 614 27.04 -3.99 3.18
CA SER A 614 26.71 -4.38 4.56
C SER A 614 25.87 -5.66 4.64
N ARG A 615 24.97 -5.87 3.67
CA ARG A 615 24.19 -7.12 3.55
C ARG A 615 25.07 -8.31 3.17
N GLN A 616 25.98 -8.15 2.21
CA GLN A 616 26.94 -9.21 1.87
C GLN A 616 27.82 -9.59 3.07
N ALA A 617 28.29 -8.61 3.85
CA ALA A 617 29.06 -8.88 5.07
C ALA A 617 28.25 -9.65 6.13
N ASN A 618 26.97 -9.31 6.32
CA ASN A 618 26.08 -9.99 7.26
C ASN A 618 25.70 -11.41 6.80
N ASP A 619 25.51 -11.64 5.51
CA ASP A 619 25.27 -12.98 4.94
C ASP A 619 26.51 -13.88 5.10
N ILE A 620 27.72 -13.33 4.94
CA ILE A 620 28.98 -14.05 5.20
C ILE A 620 29.13 -14.40 6.70
N ALA A 621 28.77 -13.49 7.60
CA ALA A 621 28.83 -13.71 9.04
C ALA A 621 27.80 -14.74 9.53
N THR A 622 26.57 -14.72 9.01
CA THR A 622 25.54 -15.73 9.34
C THR A 622 25.85 -17.10 8.74
N THR A 623 26.52 -17.15 7.59
CA THR A 623 26.96 -18.43 7.00
C THR A 623 28.12 -19.04 7.81
N LYS A 624 29.05 -18.23 8.35
CA LYS A 624 30.12 -18.73 9.23
C LYS A 624 29.61 -19.30 10.57
N HIS A 625 28.48 -18.81 11.09
CA HIS A 625 27.86 -19.37 12.31
C HIS A 625 26.94 -20.58 12.05
N ALA A 626 26.60 -20.87 10.80
CA ALA A 626 25.83 -22.07 10.44
C ALA A 626 26.72 -23.29 10.14
N PHE A 627 28.04 -23.09 10.04
CA PHE A 627 29.05 -24.12 9.80
C PHE A 627 30.07 -24.25 10.96
N ALA A 628 29.74 -23.73 12.14
CA ALA A 628 30.50 -23.91 13.37
C ALA A 628 29.68 -24.71 14.40
#